data_AF-A0A090J3D6-F1
#
_entry.id   AF-A0A090J3D6-F1
#
_cell.length_a   1.000
_cell.length_b   1.000
_cell.length_c   1.000
_cell.angle_alpha   90.00
_cell.angle_beta   90.00
_cell.angle_gamma   90.00
#
_symmetry.space_group_name_H-M   'P 1'
#
loop_
_entity.id
_entity.type
_entity.pdbx_description
1 polymer ?
#
loop_
_entity_poly.entity_id
_entity_poly.type
_entity_poly.pdbx_seq_one_letter_code
_entity_poly.pdbx_strand_id
1 'polypeptide(L)'
;MVIISLDLQSESPIYIQLRNKIIEGIASKQLRPGDPLPSVRTFAQDLGVNMHTVNKAYQLLKQDGFIQIHRQKGVVINPDGMPSVDGNYLANVRENLRPVISESVCRGMNKEELMKLIQEVYEEIQKGGEHDDLH
;
A
#
# COMPACT_ATOMS: atom_id res chain seq x y z
N MET A 1 -13.63 9.41 4.26
CA MET A 1 -12.88 9.37 2.99
C MET A 1 -11.41 9.35 3.38
N VAL A 2 -10.69 8.25 3.11
CA VAL A 2 -9.28 8.14 3.50
C VAL A 2 -8.47 9.23 2.78
N ILE A 3 -7.78 10.07 3.53
CA ILE A 3 -6.93 11.12 3.00
C ILE A 3 -5.62 10.45 2.55
N ILE A 4 -5.45 10.27 1.24
CA ILE A 4 -4.18 9.81 0.67
C ILE A 4 -3.30 11.02 0.38
N SER A 5 -2.21 11.17 1.13
CA SER A 5 -1.16 12.15 0.86
C SER A 5 -0.05 11.52 0.01
N LEU A 6 0.36 12.22 -1.05
CA LEU A 6 1.41 11.80 -1.99
C LEU A 6 2.53 12.84 -1.99
N ASP A 7 3.78 12.38 -1.99
CA ASP A 7 4.94 13.25 -2.09
C ASP A 7 5.37 13.36 -3.56
N LEU A 8 5.05 14.50 -4.18
CA LEU A 8 5.39 14.75 -5.58
C LEU A 8 6.88 15.00 -5.82
N GLN A 9 7.67 15.21 -4.77
CA GLN A 9 9.12 15.45 -4.84
C GLN A 9 9.95 14.21 -4.50
N SER A 10 9.30 13.13 -4.06
CA SER A 10 9.98 11.85 -3.79
C SER A 10 10.57 11.24 -5.07
N GLU A 11 11.67 10.51 -4.91
CA GLU A 11 12.25 9.67 -5.98
C GLU A 11 11.32 8.51 -6.39
N SER A 12 10.33 8.16 -5.56
CA SER A 12 9.37 7.11 -5.84
C SER A 12 8.31 7.58 -6.85
N PRO A 13 8.06 6.85 -7.95
CA PRO A 13 7.01 7.19 -8.89
C PRO A 13 5.64 7.29 -8.21
N ILE A 14 4.84 8.30 -8.57
CA ILE A 14 3.54 8.60 -7.93
C ILE A 14 2.57 7.41 -7.93
N TYR A 15 2.57 6.59 -8.99
CA TYR A 15 1.70 5.41 -9.05
C TYR A 15 2.12 4.33 -8.04
N ILE A 16 3.41 4.23 -7.68
CA ILE A 16 3.90 3.33 -6.63
C ILE A 16 3.48 3.86 -5.27
N GLN A 17 3.64 5.16 -5.02
CA GLN A 17 3.19 5.78 -3.77
C GLN A 17 1.68 5.57 -3.57
N LEU A 18 0.87 5.81 -4.60
CA LEU A 18 -0.57 5.58 -4.55
C LEU A 18 -0.93 4.12 -4.27
N ARG A 19 -0.28 3.18 -4.97
CA ARG A 19 -0.44 1.74 -4.70
C ARG A 19 -0.14 1.43 -3.23
N ASN A 20 1.00 1.90 -2.72
CA ASN A 20 1.45 1.59 -1.37
C ASN A 20 0.51 2.19 -0.31
N LYS A 21 0.00 3.41 -0.52
CA LYS A 21 -0.98 4.02 0.40
C LYS A 21 -2.29 3.26 0.47
N ILE A 22 -2.76 2.71 -0.66
CA ILE A 22 -3.95 1.84 -0.65
C ILE A 22 -3.66 0.54 0.11
N ILE A 23 -2.48 -0.07 -0.09
CA ILE A 23 -2.07 -1.29 0.64
C ILE A 23 -1.95 -1.01 2.14
N GLU A 24 -1.38 0.13 2.55
CA GLU A 24 -1.34 0.57 3.95
C GLU A 24 -2.74 0.75 4.53
N GLY A 25 -3.67 1.34 3.78
CA GLY A 25 -5.08 1.46 4.17
C GLY A 25 -5.76 0.11 4.38
N ILE A 26 -5.43 -0.89 3.55
CA ILE A 26 -5.92 -2.27 3.74
C ILE A 26 -5.27 -2.92 4.97
N ALA A 27 -3.94 -2.80 5.12
CA ALA A 27 -3.17 -3.41 6.20
C ALA A 27 -3.57 -2.86 7.58
N SER A 28 -3.95 -1.59 7.64
CA SER A 28 -4.48 -0.90 8.83
C SER A 28 -5.99 -1.09 9.04
N LYS A 29 -6.69 -1.83 8.16
CA LYS A 29 -8.15 -2.06 8.18
C LYS A 29 -9.03 -0.81 8.00
N GLN A 30 -8.46 0.32 7.59
CA GLN A 30 -9.20 1.51 7.16
C GLN A 30 -9.97 1.26 5.85
N LEU A 31 -9.43 0.40 4.98
CA LEU A 31 -10.06 -0.09 3.76
C LEU A 31 -10.33 -1.58 3.92
N ARG A 32 -11.61 -1.97 3.89
CA ARG A 32 -12.06 -3.33 4.13
C ARG A 32 -12.43 -4.04 2.82
N PRO A 33 -12.37 -5.39 2.78
CA PRO A 33 -12.86 -6.16 1.63
C PRO A 33 -14.27 -5.72 1.19
N GLY A 34 -14.42 -5.43 -0.10
CA GLY A 34 -15.67 -4.94 -0.69
C GLY A 34 -15.87 -3.42 -0.65
N ASP A 35 -15.04 -2.67 0.07
CA ASP A 35 -15.15 -1.21 0.10
C ASP A 35 -14.89 -0.61 -1.30
N PRO A 36 -15.68 0.40 -1.71
CA PRO A 36 -15.46 1.07 -2.98
C PRO A 36 -14.22 1.96 -2.93
N LEU A 37 -13.45 1.96 -4.01
CA LEU A 37 -12.43 2.95 -4.29
C LEU A 37 -12.97 4.01 -5.27
N PRO A 38 -12.44 5.25 -5.25
CA PRO A 38 -12.79 6.26 -6.23
C PRO A 38 -12.56 5.78 -7.67
N SER A 39 -13.32 6.33 -8.62
CA SER A 39 -13.02 6.07 -10.03
C SER A 39 -11.64 6.65 -10.40
N VAL A 40 -11.01 6.13 -11.46
CA VAL A 40 -9.74 6.69 -11.97
C VAL A 40 -9.83 8.20 -12.20
N ARG A 41 -10.96 8.68 -12.71
CA ARG A 41 -11.20 10.11 -12.96
C ARG A 41 -11.30 10.89 -11.66
N THR A 42 -12.16 10.43 -10.75
CA THR A 42 -12.38 11.08 -9.45
C THR A 42 -11.07 11.15 -8.67
N PHE A 43 -10.34 10.04 -8.57
CA PHE A 43 -9.13 10.01 -7.77
C PHE A 43 -8.02 10.89 -8.36
N ALA A 44 -7.89 10.90 -9.68
CA ALA A 44 -6.93 11.75 -10.37
C ALA A 44 -7.22 13.24 -10.12
N GLN A 45 -8.49 13.63 -10.10
CA GLN A 45 -8.92 14.98 -9.77
C GLN A 45 -8.62 15.33 -8.31
N ASP A 46 -9.01 14.46 -7.37
CA ASP A 46 -8.82 14.70 -5.93
C ASP A 46 -7.34 14.83 -5.55
N LEU A 47 -6.48 14.02 -6.19
CA LEU A 47 -5.04 14.02 -5.94
C LEU A 47 -4.27 15.03 -6.79
N GLY A 48 -4.91 15.66 -7.79
CA GLY A 48 -4.23 16.54 -8.74
C GLY A 48 -3.19 15.84 -9.62
N VAL A 49 -3.37 14.55 -9.94
CA VAL A 49 -2.43 13.73 -10.71
C VAL A 49 -3.01 13.29 -12.05
N ASN A 50 -2.16 12.79 -12.95
CA ASN A 50 -2.62 12.26 -14.24
C ASN A 50 -3.46 10.98 -14.08
N MET A 51 -4.57 10.85 -14.84
CA MET A 51 -5.39 9.64 -14.87
C MET A 51 -4.61 8.37 -15.22
N HIS A 52 -3.58 8.46 -16.07
CA HIS A 52 -2.70 7.33 -16.40
C HIS A 52 -1.92 6.83 -15.17
N THR A 53 -1.55 7.73 -14.25
CA THR A 53 -0.88 7.39 -12.99
C THR A 53 -1.81 6.56 -12.09
N VAL A 54 -3.05 7.02 -11.90
CA VAL A 54 -4.06 6.28 -11.10
C VAL A 54 -4.38 4.94 -11.75
N ASN A 55 -4.59 4.92 -13.08
CA ASN A 55 -4.84 3.68 -13.80
C ASN A 55 -3.68 2.68 -13.61
N LYS A 56 -2.42 3.14 -13.72
CA LYS A 56 -1.25 2.28 -13.52
C LYS A 56 -1.20 1.71 -12.09
N ALA A 57 -1.50 2.51 -11.07
CA ALA A 57 -1.60 2.02 -9.69
C ALA A 57 -2.70 0.95 -9.55
N TYR A 58 -3.88 1.19 -10.11
CA TYR A 58 -5.00 0.24 -10.07
C TYR A 58 -4.72 -1.05 -10.83
N GLN A 59 -4.02 -1.00 -11.98
CA GLN A 59 -3.62 -2.22 -12.68
C GLN A 59 -2.68 -3.08 -11.83
N LEU A 60 -1.71 -2.48 -11.15
CA LEU A 60 -0.80 -3.21 -10.26
C LEU A 60 -1.55 -3.82 -9.07
N LEU A 61 -2.39 -3.04 -8.41
CA LEU A 61 -3.22 -3.55 -7.30
C LEU A 61 -4.14 -4.70 -7.73
N LYS A 62 -4.68 -4.63 -8.95
CA LYS A 62 -5.52 -5.69 -9.51
C LYS A 62 -4.70 -6.93 -9.82
N GLN A 63 -3.53 -6.76 -10.45
CA GLN A 63 -2.60 -7.84 -10.76
C GLN A 63 -2.15 -8.57 -9.48
N ASP A 64 -1.88 -7.80 -8.43
CA ASP A 64 -1.49 -8.32 -7.12
C ASP A 64 -2.69 -8.87 -6.32
N GLY A 65 -3.93 -8.75 -6.82
CA GLY A 65 -5.13 -9.32 -6.19
C GLY A 65 -5.73 -8.51 -5.03
N PHE A 66 -5.27 -7.27 -4.80
CA PHE A 66 -5.80 -6.39 -3.73
C PHE A 66 -7.14 -5.73 -4.09
N ILE A 67 -7.42 -5.54 -5.38
CA ILE A 67 -8.65 -4.89 -5.84
C ILE A 67 -9.31 -5.67 -6.99
N GLN A 68 -10.61 -5.46 -7.17
CA GLN A 68 -11.38 -5.92 -8.33
C GLN A 68 -12.00 -4.73 -9.06
N ILE A 69 -12.18 -4.86 -10.38
CA ILE A 69 -12.86 -3.86 -11.21
C ILE A 69 -14.19 -4.46 -11.68
N HIS A 70 -15.30 -3.97 -11.13
CA HIS A 70 -16.65 -4.34 -11.53
C HIS A 70 -17.23 -3.34 -12.52
N ARG A 71 -17.92 -3.84 -13.55
CA ARG A 71 -18.61 -3.00 -14.55
C ARG A 71 -19.65 -2.05 -13.96
N GLN A 72 -20.35 -2.45 -12.88
CA GLN A 72 -21.44 -1.67 -12.27
C GLN A 72 -21.03 -0.94 -10.99
N LYS A 73 -20.12 -1.50 -10.18
CA LYS A 73 -19.71 -0.94 -8.89
C LYS A 73 -18.41 -0.13 -8.95
N GLY A 74 -17.76 -0.09 -10.11
CA GLY A 74 -16.45 0.56 -10.25
C GLY A 74 -15.34 -0.29 -9.64
N VAL A 75 -14.39 0.35 -8.97
CA VAL A 75 -13.23 -0.31 -8.37
C VAL A 75 -13.54 -0.59 -6.90
N VAL A 76 -13.26 -1.80 -6.42
CA VAL A 76 -13.47 -2.19 -5.02
C VAL A 76 -12.25 -2.93 -4.48
N ILE A 77 -12.04 -2.84 -3.17
CA ILE A 77 -11.11 -3.75 -2.47
C ILE A 77 -11.61 -5.18 -2.64
N ASN A 78 -10.71 -6.12 -2.90
CA ASN A 78 -11.08 -7.50 -3.24
C ASN A 78 -12.00 -8.10 -2.15
N PRO A 79 -13.27 -8.42 -2.47
CA PRO A 79 -14.25 -8.89 -1.49
C PRO A 79 -13.96 -10.31 -0.98
N ASP A 80 -13.21 -11.10 -1.76
CA ASP A 80 -12.88 -12.49 -1.43
C ASP A 80 -11.68 -12.59 -0.46
N GLY A 81 -11.15 -11.45 -0.01
CA GLY A 81 -10.01 -11.35 0.88
C GLY A 81 -8.70 -11.02 0.15
N MET A 82 -7.62 -10.96 0.93
CA MET A 82 -6.29 -10.64 0.43
C MET A 82 -5.50 -11.89 0.05
N PRO A 83 -4.60 -11.82 -0.94
CA PRO A 83 -3.73 -12.94 -1.29
C PRO A 83 -2.98 -13.48 -0.07
N SER A 84 -2.88 -14.80 0.06
CA SER A 84 -2.12 -15.42 1.14
C SER A 84 -0.62 -15.40 0.87
N VAL A 85 0.16 -15.48 1.94
CA VAL A 85 1.62 -15.64 1.84
C VAL A 85 1.94 -16.99 1.20
N ASP A 86 2.71 -16.98 0.11
CA ASP A 86 3.23 -18.17 -0.55
C ASP A 86 4.76 -18.08 -0.74
N GLY A 87 5.36 -19.13 -1.32
CA GLY A 87 6.80 -19.19 -1.55
C GLY A 87 7.33 -18.10 -2.50
N ASN A 88 6.54 -17.72 -3.52
CA ASN A 88 6.92 -16.69 -4.48
C ASN A 88 6.91 -15.31 -3.82
N TYR A 89 5.89 -15.01 -3.04
CA TYR A 89 5.80 -13.78 -2.25
C TYR A 89 6.96 -13.67 -1.26
N LEU A 90 7.28 -14.75 -0.52
CA LEU A 90 8.42 -14.75 0.40
C LEU A 90 9.76 -14.54 -0.31
N ALA A 91 9.94 -15.12 -1.50
CA ALA A 91 11.13 -14.90 -2.32
C ALA A 91 11.24 -13.43 -2.74
N ASN A 92 10.15 -12.84 -3.27
CA ASN A 92 10.10 -11.44 -3.66
C ASN A 92 10.37 -10.49 -2.48
N VAL A 93 9.77 -10.75 -1.32
CA VAL A 93 10.02 -9.96 -0.10
C VAL A 93 11.48 -10.05 0.30
N ARG A 94 12.09 -11.24 0.26
CA ARG A 94 13.51 -11.42 0.56
C ARG A 94 14.40 -10.64 -0.41
N GLU A 95 14.11 -10.68 -1.71
CA GLU A 95 14.86 -9.94 -2.73
C GLU A 95 14.80 -8.43 -2.50
N ASN A 96 13.61 -7.90 -2.17
CA ASN A 96 13.42 -6.48 -1.91
C ASN A 96 14.06 -6.02 -0.58
N LEU A 97 14.04 -6.86 0.46
CA LEU A 97 14.65 -6.53 1.75
C LEU A 97 16.17 -6.61 1.73
N ARG A 98 16.76 -7.48 0.89
CA ARG A 98 18.21 -7.69 0.83
C ARG A 98 19.03 -6.40 0.65
N PRO A 99 18.76 -5.52 -0.34
CA PRO A 99 19.52 -4.28 -0.51
C PRO A 99 19.35 -3.35 0.69
N VAL A 100 18.13 -3.19 1.21
CA VAL A 100 17.83 -2.33 2.38
C VAL A 100 18.61 -2.79 3.61
N ILE A 101 18.55 -4.09 3.92
CA ILE A 101 19.26 -4.67 5.07
C ILE A 101 20.77 -4.57 4.87
N SER A 102 21.27 -4.82 3.66
CA SER A 102 22.72 -4.73 3.37
C SER A 102 23.24 -3.31 3.59
N GLU A 103 22.50 -2.30 3.13
CA GLU A 103 22.85 -0.90 3.35
C GLU A 103 22.82 -0.54 4.84
N SER A 104 21.79 -0.94 5.58
CA SER A 104 21.71 -0.71 7.03
C SER A 104 22.91 -1.32 7.78
N VAL A 105 23.31 -2.54 7.43
CA VAL A 105 24.49 -3.21 8.00
C VAL A 105 25.78 -2.45 7.67
N CYS A 106 25.96 -2.02 6.42
CA CYS A 106 27.12 -1.21 6.02
C CYS A 106 27.21 0.12 6.77
N ARG A 107 26.07 0.67 7.20
CA ARG A 107 25.98 1.89 8.00
C ARG A 107 26.12 1.66 9.51
N GLY A 108 26.35 0.41 9.94
CA GLY A 108 26.62 0.05 11.33
C GLY A 108 25.39 -0.31 12.16
N MET A 109 24.21 -0.44 11.54
CA MET A 109 23.00 -0.87 12.24
C MET A 109 23.13 -2.35 12.64
N ASN A 110 22.93 -2.64 13.93
CA ASN A 110 22.94 -4.02 14.41
C ASN A 110 21.58 -4.72 14.22
N LYS A 111 21.54 -6.02 14.51
CA LYS A 111 20.33 -6.84 14.33
C LYS A 111 19.20 -6.36 15.24
N GLU A 112 19.50 -6.03 16.49
CA GLU A 112 18.52 -5.61 17.48
C GLU A 112 17.83 -4.30 17.07
N GLU A 113 18.61 -3.31 16.61
CA GLU A 113 18.13 -2.04 16.08
C GLU A 113 17.24 -2.25 14.85
N LEU A 114 17.68 -3.10 13.91
CA LEU A 114 16.92 -3.40 12.71
C LEU A 114 15.57 -4.07 13.05
N MET A 115 15.59 -5.06 13.94
CA MET A 115 14.37 -5.74 14.37
C MET A 115 13.43 -4.79 15.11
N LYS A 116 13.98 -3.89 15.93
CA LYS A 116 13.19 -2.86 16.62
C LYS A 116 12.52 -1.90 15.63
N LEU A 117 13.25 -1.42 14.62
CA LEU A 117 12.68 -0.55 13.59
C LEU A 117 11.56 -1.24 12.80
N ILE A 118 11.76 -2.52 12.41
CA ILE A 118 10.72 -3.31 11.73
C ILE A 118 9.48 -3.45 12.62
N GLN A 119 9.66 -3.70 13.91
CA GLN A 119 8.57 -3.80 14.88
C GLN A 119 7.81 -2.48 15.02
N GLU A 120 8.52 -1.36 15.15
CA GLU A 120 7.92 -0.02 15.23
C GLU A 120 7.06 0.29 14.00
N VAL A 121 7.60 0.10 12.79
CA VAL A 121 6.86 0.30 11.54
C VAL A 121 5.65 -0.62 11.42
N TYR A 122 5.79 -1.90 11.82
CA TYR A 122 4.68 -2.84 11.82
C TYR A 122 3.54 -2.37 12.75
N GLU A 123 3.87 -1.91 13.95
CA GLU A 123 2.90 -1.39 14.90
C GLU A 123 2.23 -0.11 14.42
N GLU A 124 2.97 0.81 13.80
CA GLU A 124 2.42 2.03 13.22
C GLU A 124 1.35 1.72 12.18
N ILE A 125 1.62 0.75 11.29
CA ILE A 125 0.65 0.31 10.27
C ILE A 125 -0.58 -0.31 10.93
N GLN A 126 -0.42 -1.12 11.98
CA GLN A 126 -1.56 -1.73 12.68
C GLN A 126 -2.40 -0.70 13.46
N LYS A 127 -1.77 0.33 14.07
CA LYS A 127 -2.45 1.38 14.86
C LYS A 127 -3.24 2.36 14.01
N GLY A 128 -2.92 2.51 12.72
CA GLY A 128 -3.65 3.39 11.81
C GLY A 128 -5.16 3.15 11.74
N GLY A 129 -5.63 1.95 12.08
CA GLY A 129 -7.06 1.61 12.12
C GLY A 129 -7.84 2.07 13.37
N GLU A 130 -7.17 2.48 14.44
CA GLU A 130 -7.82 2.76 15.75
C GLU A 130 -8.24 4.23 15.93
N HIS A 131 -7.78 5.16 15.07
CA HIS A 131 -8.02 6.60 15.27
C HIS A 131 -9.36 7.12 14.72
N ASP A 132 -10.08 6.34 13.90
CA ASP A 132 -11.30 6.80 13.21
C ASP A 132 -12.63 6.33 13.87
N ASP A 133 -12.57 5.55 14.96
CA ASP A 133 -13.78 5.10 15.70
C ASP A 133 -14.31 6.14 16.73
N LEU A 134 -13.83 7.39 16.68
CA LEU A 134 -14.21 8.47 17.61
C LEU A 134 -14.98 9.65 16.99
N HIS A 135 -15.55 9.51 15.79
CA HIS A 135 -16.44 10.53 15.20
C HIS A 135 -17.76 10.00 14.66
#